data_AF-A0A1C2Y0F2-F1
#
_entry.id   AF-A0A1C2Y0F2-F1
#
_cell.length_a   1.000
_cell.length_b   1.000
_cell.length_c   1.000
_cell.angle_alpha   90.00
_cell.angle_beta   90.00
_cell.angle_gamma   90.00
#
_symmetry.space_group_name_H-M   'P 1'
#
loop_
_entity.id
_entity.type
_entity.pdbx_description
1 polymer ?
#
loop_
_entity_poly.entity_id
_entity_poly.type
_entity_poly.pdbx_seq_one_letter_code
_entity_poly.pdbx_strand_id
1 'polypeptide(L)'
;MSVKVAINGFGRIGRLCMRAFLESSGDLEVVAVNDLGKADMLAHLLKYDSTHGTLPYDVIVEDGVMKVKGSTIKLLAEKNPEELPWKELGVDVVIESTGRFVDREGAGKHLKAGAKKVVISAPGKDEDLTIVMGVNDDKYDPAKHHIISNASCTTNCLAPVAKVIMKEFGIEHGMMTTTHSVTNDQRILDFEHSDWRRARAAFQSMIPTTTGAAKAVALVLPELKGKLNGLAVRVPTPNVSLVDFVVNVSKATTKEEVNAKLKQAAEGELKGILSYNELPLVSSDYNGNNASSIVDGLSTMVIGDKMVKVLAWYDNESGYSNRVIDVIKMMAARGF
;
A
#
# COMPACT_ATOMS: atom_id res chain seq x y z
N MET A 1 -2.08 21.00 16.74
CA MET A 1 -3.38 20.29 16.77
C MET A 1 -3.17 18.96 16.07
N SER A 2 -3.78 17.88 16.58
CA SER A 2 -3.80 16.58 15.92
C SER A 2 -4.54 16.67 14.58
N VAL A 3 -4.09 15.91 13.59
CA VAL A 3 -4.78 15.78 12.30
C VAL A 3 -5.95 14.81 12.46
N LYS A 4 -7.15 15.24 12.13
CA LYS A 4 -8.35 14.41 12.24
C LYS A 4 -8.53 13.54 11.01
N VAL A 5 -8.46 12.23 11.19
CA VAL A 5 -8.56 11.22 10.14
C VAL A 5 -9.87 10.47 10.25
N ALA A 6 -10.53 10.22 9.12
CA ALA A 6 -11.61 9.25 9.04
C ALA A 6 -11.24 8.10 8.09
N ILE A 7 -11.75 6.90 8.37
CA ILE A 7 -11.53 5.72 7.50
C ILE A 7 -12.87 5.35 6.86
N ASN A 8 -12.93 5.39 5.53
CA ASN A 8 -14.08 4.89 4.77
C ASN A 8 -13.80 3.49 4.24
N GLY A 9 -14.61 2.51 4.66
CA GLY A 9 -14.39 1.09 4.41
C GLY A 9 -13.44 0.47 5.43
N PHE A 10 -14.01 -0.22 6.42
CA PHE A 10 -13.28 -0.88 7.51
C PHE A 10 -13.03 -2.37 7.21
N GLY A 11 -12.71 -2.64 5.94
CA GLY A 11 -12.25 -3.93 5.45
C GLY A 11 -10.81 -4.24 5.85
N ARG A 12 -10.12 -5.08 5.07
CA ARG A 12 -8.76 -5.51 5.38
C ARG A 12 -7.77 -4.34 5.51
N ILE A 13 -7.72 -3.45 4.52
CA ILE A 13 -6.80 -2.30 4.53
C ILE A 13 -7.22 -1.24 5.56
N GLY A 14 -8.51 -0.92 5.68
CA GLY A 14 -8.99 0.04 6.69
C GLY A 14 -8.61 -0.37 8.12
N ARG A 15 -8.77 -1.66 8.47
CA ARG A 15 -8.37 -2.18 9.79
C ARG A 15 -6.85 -2.16 10.00
N LEU A 16 -6.07 -2.44 8.98
CA LEU A 16 -4.61 -2.39 9.09
C LEU A 16 -4.06 -0.96 9.12
N CYS A 17 -4.72 -0.02 8.45
CA CYS A 17 -4.45 1.41 8.65
C CYS A 17 -4.76 1.82 10.09
N MET A 18 -5.86 1.33 10.66
CA MET A 18 -6.17 1.55 12.08
C MET A 18 -5.12 0.92 13.02
N ARG A 19 -4.66 -0.30 12.76
CA ARG A 19 -3.58 -0.92 13.55
C ARG A 19 -2.27 -0.12 13.43
N ALA A 20 -1.89 0.29 12.22
CA ALA A 20 -0.71 1.14 11.98
C ALA A 20 -0.84 2.49 12.69
N PHE A 21 -2.03 3.09 12.66
CA PHE A 21 -2.36 4.32 13.38
C PHE A 21 -2.16 4.16 14.90
N LEU A 22 -2.67 3.08 15.48
CA LEU A 22 -2.54 2.81 16.92
C LEU A 22 -1.08 2.67 17.35
N GLU A 23 -0.19 2.19 16.47
CA GLU A 23 1.25 2.10 16.71
C GLU A 23 2.01 3.39 16.33
N SER A 24 1.34 4.36 15.70
CA SER A 24 1.95 5.62 15.28
C SER A 24 1.99 6.66 16.41
N SER A 25 2.93 7.62 16.32
CA SER A 25 3.00 8.79 17.21
C SER A 25 1.71 9.60 17.20
N GLY A 26 1.38 10.25 18.33
CA GLY A 26 0.12 10.96 18.61
C GLY A 26 -0.17 12.24 17.79
N ASP A 27 0.37 12.34 16.57
CA ASP A 27 0.19 13.47 15.66
C ASP A 27 -1.11 13.36 14.84
N LEU A 28 -1.69 12.15 14.80
CA LEU A 28 -2.93 11.83 14.10
C LEU A 28 -4.01 11.45 15.13
N GLU A 29 -5.27 11.65 14.76
CA GLU A 29 -6.44 11.25 15.55
C GLU A 29 -7.50 10.64 14.62
N VAL A 30 -7.77 9.34 14.74
CA VAL A 30 -8.90 8.73 14.03
C VAL A 30 -10.19 9.08 14.74
N VAL A 31 -11.01 9.93 14.13
CA VAL A 31 -12.27 10.42 14.72
C VAL A 31 -13.49 9.60 14.29
N ALA A 32 -13.40 8.92 13.14
CA ALA A 32 -14.53 8.16 12.60
C ALA A 32 -14.11 7.01 11.69
N VAL A 33 -14.95 5.97 11.68
CA VAL A 33 -14.89 4.85 10.74
C VAL A 33 -16.27 4.68 10.13
N ASN A 34 -16.35 4.62 8.80
CA ASN A 34 -17.58 4.29 8.08
C ASN A 34 -17.48 2.88 7.45
N ASP A 35 -18.39 1.99 7.82
CA ASP A 35 -18.56 0.68 7.19
C ASP A 35 -19.99 0.17 7.38
N LEU A 36 -20.50 -0.62 6.44
CA LEU A 36 -21.86 -1.16 6.49
C LEU A 36 -21.99 -2.38 7.42
N GLY A 37 -20.86 -2.92 7.92
CA GLY A 37 -20.82 -3.99 8.89
C GLY A 37 -21.35 -3.57 10.28
N LYS A 38 -21.80 -4.56 11.06
CA LYS A 38 -22.24 -4.33 12.44
C LYS A 38 -21.06 -3.91 13.33
N ALA A 39 -21.29 -2.95 14.21
CA ALA A 39 -20.25 -2.34 15.05
C ALA A 39 -19.44 -3.34 15.90
N ASP A 40 -20.13 -4.30 16.52
CA ASP A 40 -19.52 -5.40 17.30
C ASP A 40 -18.62 -6.30 16.44
N MET A 41 -19.05 -6.61 15.21
CA MET A 41 -18.26 -7.37 14.24
C MET A 41 -17.02 -6.60 13.79
N LEU A 42 -17.14 -5.29 13.52
CA LEU A 42 -16.00 -4.44 13.15
C LEU A 42 -14.94 -4.41 14.27
N ALA A 43 -15.37 -4.28 15.53
CA ALA A 43 -14.49 -4.36 16.69
C ALA A 43 -13.83 -5.74 16.84
N HIS A 44 -14.60 -6.81 16.68
CA HIS A 44 -14.10 -8.17 16.74
C HIS A 44 -13.00 -8.42 15.69
N LEU A 45 -13.22 -8.00 14.44
CA LEU A 45 -12.26 -8.14 13.35
C LEU A 45 -11.05 -7.20 13.47
N LEU A 46 -11.15 -6.11 14.25
CA LEU A 46 -9.98 -5.29 14.61
C LEU A 46 -9.16 -5.99 15.69
N LYS A 47 -9.81 -6.59 16.70
CA LYS A 47 -9.16 -7.29 17.82
C LYS A 47 -8.45 -8.56 17.39
N TYR A 48 -9.07 -9.40 16.56
CA TYR A 48 -8.53 -10.70 16.18
C TYR A 48 -8.23 -10.74 14.67
N ASP A 49 -6.99 -11.06 14.32
CA ASP A 49 -6.54 -11.19 12.92
C ASP A 49 -5.71 -12.46 12.75
N SER A 50 -6.04 -13.29 11.75
CA SER A 50 -5.36 -14.56 11.50
C SER A 50 -3.93 -14.42 10.99
N THR A 51 -3.58 -13.26 10.41
CA THR A 51 -2.26 -12.97 9.84
C THR A 51 -1.41 -12.18 10.82
N HIS A 52 -2.01 -11.14 11.42
CA HIS A 52 -1.32 -10.16 12.25
C HIS A 52 -1.54 -10.36 13.74
N GLY A 53 -2.16 -11.48 14.12
CA GLY A 53 -2.44 -11.84 15.50
C GLY A 53 -3.47 -10.96 16.20
N THR A 54 -3.59 -11.19 17.50
CA THR A 54 -4.50 -10.46 18.37
C THR A 54 -3.92 -9.10 18.73
N LEU A 55 -4.72 -8.05 18.55
CA LEU A 55 -4.38 -6.70 18.99
C LEU A 55 -4.22 -6.67 20.53
N PRO A 56 -3.13 -6.10 21.07
CA PRO A 56 -2.86 -6.15 22.51
C PRO A 56 -3.79 -5.22 23.32
N TYR A 57 -4.51 -4.31 22.67
CA TYR A 57 -5.43 -3.38 23.31
C TYR A 57 -6.86 -3.93 23.36
N ASP A 58 -7.61 -3.55 24.38
CA ASP A 58 -9.05 -3.81 24.42
C ASP A 58 -9.78 -2.95 23.39
N VAL A 59 -10.77 -3.56 22.75
CA VAL A 59 -11.62 -2.92 21.74
C VAL A 59 -13.05 -3.04 22.24
N ILE A 60 -13.61 -1.91 22.68
CA ILE A 60 -14.93 -1.84 23.29
C ILE A 60 -15.84 -1.03 22.37
N VAL A 61 -17.10 -1.46 22.23
CA VAL A 61 -18.12 -0.75 21.46
C VAL A 61 -19.32 -0.45 22.36
N GLU A 62 -19.65 0.83 22.46
CA GLU A 62 -20.78 1.35 23.24
C GLU A 62 -21.44 2.47 22.43
N ASP A 63 -22.77 2.42 22.27
CA ASP A 63 -23.57 3.49 21.66
C ASP A 63 -23.05 4.02 20.30
N GLY A 64 -22.59 3.13 19.43
CA GLY A 64 -22.06 3.49 18.10
C GLY A 64 -20.65 4.11 18.14
N VAL A 65 -19.93 3.96 19.25
CA VAL A 65 -18.57 4.46 19.44
C VAL A 65 -17.63 3.29 19.77
N MET A 66 -16.51 3.20 19.06
CA MET A 66 -15.43 2.27 19.34
C MET A 66 -14.35 2.95 20.19
N LYS A 67 -13.94 2.31 21.28
CA LYS A 67 -12.84 2.74 22.15
C LYS A 67 -11.69 1.74 22.07
N VAL A 68 -10.49 2.22 21.77
CA VAL A 68 -9.26 1.38 21.67
C VAL A 68 -8.01 2.23 21.92
N LYS A 69 -7.11 1.78 22.80
CA LYS A 69 -5.86 2.49 23.17
C LYS A 69 -6.06 3.99 23.46
N GLY A 70 -7.09 4.34 24.23
CA GLY A 70 -7.44 5.73 24.55
C GLY A 70 -8.07 6.54 23.40
N SER A 71 -8.19 5.98 22.20
CA SER A 71 -8.90 6.60 21.07
C SER A 71 -10.41 6.38 21.20
N THR A 72 -11.20 7.38 20.81
CA THR A 72 -12.67 7.35 20.78
C THR A 72 -13.13 7.62 19.35
N ILE A 73 -13.78 6.65 18.73
CA ILE A 73 -14.00 6.63 17.28
C ILE A 73 -15.48 6.44 17.00
N LYS A 74 -16.10 7.37 16.27
CA LYS A 74 -17.50 7.24 15.86
C LYS A 74 -17.63 6.18 14.76
N LEU A 75 -18.54 5.23 14.93
CA LEU A 75 -18.88 4.25 13.92
C LEU A 75 -20.09 4.73 13.13
N LEU A 76 -19.94 4.77 11.80
CA LEU A 76 -20.93 5.22 10.84
C LEU A 76 -21.25 4.07 9.87
N ALA A 77 -22.46 4.09 9.33
CA ALA A 77 -22.94 3.10 8.37
C ALA A 77 -23.71 3.77 7.23
N GLU A 78 -23.03 4.65 6.50
CA GLU A 78 -23.57 5.39 5.35
C GLU A 78 -23.03 4.85 4.02
N LYS A 79 -23.91 4.68 3.04
CA LYS A 79 -23.59 4.14 1.71
C LYS A 79 -23.09 5.23 0.75
N ASN A 80 -23.63 6.44 0.85
CA ASN A 80 -23.27 7.57 0.00
C ASN A 80 -22.22 8.46 0.68
N PRO A 81 -20.98 8.55 0.17
CA PRO A 81 -19.95 9.33 0.83
C PRO A 81 -20.24 10.84 0.93
N GLU A 82 -21.14 11.38 0.10
CA GLU A 82 -21.56 12.80 0.18
C GLU A 82 -22.41 13.12 1.42
N GLU A 83 -23.09 12.12 2.00
CA GLU A 83 -23.95 12.27 3.19
C GLU A 83 -23.19 12.07 4.51
N LEU A 84 -21.91 11.72 4.44
CA LEU A 84 -21.10 11.50 5.63
C LEU A 84 -20.85 12.82 6.38
N PRO A 85 -20.91 12.84 7.73
CA PRO A 85 -20.82 14.06 8.53
C PRO A 85 -19.37 14.57 8.71
N TRP A 86 -18.54 14.56 7.66
CA TRP A 86 -17.12 14.94 7.75
C TRP A 86 -16.90 16.37 8.20
N LYS A 87 -17.74 17.31 7.73
CA LYS A 87 -17.72 18.70 8.17
C LYS A 87 -17.99 18.84 9.67
N GLU A 88 -19.01 18.14 10.18
CA GLU A 88 -19.40 18.17 11.60
C GLU A 88 -18.29 17.59 12.49
N LEU A 89 -17.68 16.50 12.04
CA LEU A 89 -16.61 15.82 12.76
C LEU A 89 -15.25 16.53 12.62
N GLY A 90 -15.15 17.52 11.73
CA GLY A 90 -13.94 18.28 11.46
C GLY A 90 -12.84 17.43 10.83
N VAL A 91 -13.19 16.49 9.95
CA VAL A 91 -12.23 15.58 9.30
C VAL A 91 -11.29 16.35 8.38
N ASP A 92 -10.00 16.21 8.59
CA ASP A 92 -8.98 16.76 7.70
C ASP A 92 -8.74 15.81 6.52
N VAL A 93 -8.53 14.52 6.79
CA VAL A 93 -8.19 13.53 5.76
C VAL A 93 -9.07 12.30 5.87
N VAL A 94 -9.62 11.86 4.74
CA VAL A 94 -10.28 10.56 4.63
C VAL A 94 -9.34 9.54 4.00
N ILE A 95 -9.17 8.38 4.63
CA ILE A 95 -8.64 7.17 4.00
C ILE A 95 -9.80 6.49 3.27
N GLU A 96 -9.77 6.52 1.94
CA GLU A 96 -10.72 5.81 1.10
C GLU A 96 -10.21 4.39 0.82
N SER A 97 -10.71 3.44 1.60
CA SER A 97 -10.30 2.02 1.58
C SER A 97 -11.45 1.05 1.30
N THR A 98 -12.56 1.52 0.71
CA THR A 98 -13.66 0.65 0.26
C THR A 98 -13.30 -0.12 -1.01
N GLY A 99 -12.37 0.42 -1.81
CA GLY A 99 -12.04 -0.08 -3.16
C GLY A 99 -13.11 0.24 -4.22
N ARG A 100 -14.17 0.99 -3.87
CA ARG A 100 -15.26 1.36 -4.77
C ARG A 100 -15.06 2.76 -5.35
N PHE A 101 -14.65 3.71 -4.52
CA PHE A 101 -14.52 5.12 -4.87
C PHE A 101 -13.06 5.45 -5.24
N VAL A 102 -12.56 4.77 -6.27
CA VAL A 102 -11.16 4.88 -6.71
C VAL A 102 -10.94 5.90 -7.83
N ASP A 103 -12.00 6.57 -8.30
CA ASP A 103 -11.92 7.65 -9.28
C ASP A 103 -12.13 9.02 -8.62
N ARG A 104 -11.76 10.09 -9.34
CA ARG A 104 -11.91 11.47 -8.90
C ARG A 104 -13.33 11.80 -8.43
N GLU A 105 -14.34 11.37 -9.20
CA GLU A 105 -15.74 11.69 -8.93
C GLU A 105 -16.19 11.03 -7.62
N GLY A 106 -15.94 9.74 -7.47
CA GLY A 106 -16.28 8.95 -6.30
C GLY A 106 -15.54 9.41 -5.05
N ALA A 107 -14.22 9.60 -5.12
CA ALA A 107 -13.43 10.09 -3.99
C ALA A 107 -13.76 11.55 -3.64
N GLY A 108 -14.07 12.37 -4.64
CA GLY A 108 -14.46 13.78 -4.47
C GLY A 108 -15.74 13.98 -3.66
N LYS A 109 -16.57 12.94 -3.52
CA LYS A 109 -17.74 12.94 -2.64
C LYS A 109 -17.39 13.24 -1.18
N HIS A 110 -16.23 12.75 -0.72
CA HIS A 110 -15.74 13.06 0.64
C HIS A 110 -15.40 14.54 0.83
N LEU A 111 -14.90 15.20 -0.22
CA LEU A 111 -14.63 16.64 -0.18
C LEU A 111 -15.93 17.44 -0.08
N LYS A 112 -16.97 17.02 -0.82
CA LYS A 112 -18.32 17.64 -0.73
C LYS A 112 -18.94 17.48 0.66
N ALA A 113 -18.73 16.33 1.29
CA ALA A 113 -19.12 16.06 2.68
C ALA A 113 -18.32 16.88 3.72
N GLY A 114 -17.25 17.56 3.29
CA GLY A 114 -16.50 18.53 4.10
C GLY A 114 -15.15 18.07 4.63
N ALA A 115 -14.64 16.92 4.18
CA ALA A 115 -13.23 16.58 4.42
C ALA A 115 -12.31 17.50 3.60
N LYS A 116 -11.11 17.82 4.11
CA LYS A 116 -10.17 18.68 3.36
C LYS A 116 -9.44 17.92 2.26
N LYS A 117 -9.10 16.66 2.51
CA LYS A 117 -8.31 15.79 1.62
C LYS A 117 -8.79 14.34 1.63
N VAL A 118 -8.41 13.59 0.60
CA VAL A 118 -8.69 12.16 0.44
C VAL A 118 -7.42 11.42 0.03
N VAL A 119 -7.15 10.29 0.68
CA VAL A 119 -6.10 9.34 0.30
C VAL A 119 -6.78 8.03 -0.10
N ILE A 120 -6.72 7.71 -1.40
CA ILE A 120 -7.21 6.45 -1.96
C ILE A 120 -6.17 5.35 -1.66
N SER A 121 -6.59 4.29 -0.97
CA SER A 121 -5.73 3.15 -0.60
C SER A 121 -5.66 2.08 -1.70
N ALA A 122 -5.65 2.51 -2.96
CA ALA A 122 -5.59 1.69 -4.16
C ALA A 122 -5.12 2.57 -5.34
N PRO A 123 -4.72 1.98 -6.50
CA PRO A 123 -4.51 2.74 -7.73
C PRO A 123 -5.75 3.58 -8.07
N GLY A 124 -5.55 4.89 -8.19
CA GLY A 124 -6.61 5.83 -8.54
C GLY A 124 -6.92 5.86 -10.04
N LYS A 125 -7.97 6.60 -10.39
CA LYS A 125 -8.28 7.05 -11.75
C LYS A 125 -8.57 8.54 -11.72
N ASP A 126 -7.81 9.30 -12.50
CA ASP A 126 -7.94 10.76 -12.62
C ASP A 126 -7.80 11.52 -11.27
N GLU A 127 -7.10 10.91 -10.30
CA GLU A 127 -6.70 11.59 -9.07
C GLU A 127 -5.73 12.75 -9.35
N ASP A 128 -5.52 13.64 -8.37
CA ASP A 128 -4.61 14.78 -8.54
C ASP A 128 -3.14 14.33 -8.65
N LEU A 129 -2.77 13.35 -7.82
CA LEU A 129 -1.41 12.82 -7.79
C LEU A 129 -1.40 11.38 -7.25
N THR A 130 -0.64 10.50 -7.91
CA THR A 130 -0.22 9.23 -7.31
C THR A 130 1.10 9.44 -6.55
N ILE A 131 1.17 9.04 -5.28
CA ILE A 131 2.37 9.13 -4.45
C ILE A 131 2.88 7.74 -4.07
N VAL A 132 4.19 7.56 -4.17
CA VAL A 132 4.93 6.52 -3.46
C VAL A 132 5.99 7.20 -2.59
N MET A 133 5.90 6.99 -1.28
CA MET A 133 6.82 7.57 -0.29
C MET A 133 8.27 7.18 -0.58
N GLY A 134 9.19 8.15 -0.49
CA GLY A 134 10.60 8.01 -0.81
C GLY A 134 10.90 8.04 -2.32
N VAL A 135 9.88 8.08 -3.18
CA VAL A 135 10.06 8.05 -4.64
C VAL A 135 9.77 9.41 -5.26
N ASN A 136 8.52 9.87 -5.13
CA ASN A 136 8.02 11.12 -5.74
C ASN A 136 7.18 11.96 -4.77
N ASP A 137 7.26 11.69 -3.47
CA ASP A 137 6.51 12.39 -2.43
C ASP A 137 6.85 13.89 -2.36
N ASP A 138 8.03 14.30 -2.83
CA ASP A 138 8.43 15.69 -3.06
C ASP A 138 7.49 16.46 -4.00
N LYS A 139 6.74 15.78 -4.87
CA LYS A 139 5.80 16.39 -5.82
C LYS A 139 4.47 16.84 -5.20
N TYR A 140 4.19 16.52 -3.94
CA TYR A 140 2.95 16.96 -3.30
C TYR A 140 2.88 18.50 -3.17
N ASP A 141 1.86 19.09 -3.80
CA ASP A 141 1.49 20.50 -3.71
C ASP A 141 0.14 20.62 -2.99
N PRO A 142 0.09 21.14 -1.74
CA PRO A 142 -1.15 21.19 -0.95
C PRO A 142 -2.23 22.08 -1.58
N ALA A 143 -1.87 23.04 -2.42
CA ALA A 143 -2.83 23.93 -3.08
C ALA A 143 -3.53 23.27 -4.28
N LYS A 144 -3.00 22.15 -4.79
CA LYS A 144 -3.51 21.47 -5.99
C LYS A 144 -3.97 20.06 -5.73
N HIS A 145 -3.31 19.36 -4.81
CA HIS A 145 -3.53 17.92 -4.61
C HIS A 145 -4.45 17.71 -3.42
N HIS A 146 -5.71 17.42 -3.71
CA HIS A 146 -6.77 17.16 -2.72
C HIS A 146 -7.16 15.70 -2.64
N ILE A 147 -7.06 14.98 -3.77
CA ILE A 147 -7.33 13.55 -3.89
C ILE A 147 -6.04 12.88 -4.37
N ILE A 148 -5.44 12.07 -3.49
CA ILE A 148 -4.16 11.40 -3.73
C ILE A 148 -4.39 9.90 -3.77
N SER A 149 -3.75 9.20 -4.70
CA SER A 149 -3.62 7.74 -4.64
C SER A 149 -2.30 7.36 -3.98
N ASN A 150 -2.33 6.46 -3.00
CA ASN A 150 -1.12 5.83 -2.45
C ASN A 150 -0.64 4.65 -3.32
N ALA A 151 -1.01 4.62 -4.61
CA ALA A 151 -0.75 3.53 -5.54
C ALA A 151 -1.22 2.15 -5.03
N SER A 152 -0.55 1.08 -5.43
CA SER A 152 -0.75 -0.28 -4.88
C SER A 152 0.42 -0.74 -4.03
N CYS A 153 0.23 -1.80 -3.24
CA CYS A 153 1.29 -2.48 -2.49
C CYS A 153 2.47 -2.90 -3.39
N THR A 154 2.19 -3.53 -4.55
CA THR A 154 3.24 -3.91 -5.51
C THR A 154 3.97 -2.70 -6.09
N THR A 155 3.29 -1.58 -6.34
CA THR A 155 3.95 -0.36 -6.84
C THR A 155 4.86 0.24 -5.77
N ASN A 156 4.42 0.26 -4.51
CA ASN A 156 5.22 0.68 -3.36
C ASN A 156 6.45 -0.22 -3.15
N CYS A 157 6.37 -1.50 -3.49
CA CYS A 157 7.53 -2.41 -3.45
C CYS A 157 8.50 -2.19 -4.62
N LEU A 158 7.98 -2.09 -5.85
CA LEU A 158 8.80 -1.99 -7.06
C LEU A 158 9.47 -0.63 -7.23
N ALA A 159 8.75 0.46 -6.98
CA ALA A 159 9.22 1.81 -7.32
C ALA A 159 10.50 2.24 -6.58
N PRO A 160 10.71 1.94 -5.27
CA PRO A 160 11.97 2.23 -4.60
C PRO A 160 13.17 1.51 -5.22
N VAL A 161 13.02 0.23 -5.57
CA VAL A 161 14.07 -0.55 -6.25
C VAL A 161 14.35 0.02 -7.64
N ALA A 162 13.29 0.27 -8.43
CA ALA A 162 13.41 0.85 -9.76
C ALA A 162 14.08 2.24 -9.72
N LYS A 163 13.78 3.07 -8.73
CA LYS A 163 14.42 4.39 -8.52
C LYS A 163 15.93 4.25 -8.37
N VAL A 164 16.39 3.33 -7.52
CA VAL A 164 17.83 3.11 -7.28
C VAL A 164 18.51 2.58 -8.55
N ILE A 165 17.95 1.55 -9.18
CA ILE A 165 18.55 0.97 -10.39
C ILE A 165 18.58 1.99 -11.54
N MET A 166 17.50 2.75 -11.72
CA MET A 166 17.44 3.80 -12.74
C MET A 166 18.48 4.89 -12.52
N LYS A 167 18.64 5.36 -11.27
CA LYS A 167 19.60 6.41 -10.90
C LYS A 167 21.05 5.97 -11.11
N GLU A 168 21.39 4.73 -10.73
CA GLU A 168 22.78 4.27 -10.70
C GLU A 168 23.24 3.61 -12.00
N PHE A 169 22.34 2.92 -12.70
CA PHE A 169 22.67 2.09 -13.87
C PHE A 169 21.85 2.43 -15.13
N GLY A 170 20.78 3.21 -14.99
CA GLY A 170 19.80 3.42 -16.05
C GLY A 170 18.94 2.17 -16.29
N ILE A 171 17.72 2.38 -16.81
CA ILE A 171 16.84 1.28 -17.23
C ILE A 171 16.46 1.51 -18.69
N GLU A 172 16.77 0.52 -19.53
CA GLU A 172 16.32 0.45 -20.91
C GLU A 172 14.89 -0.08 -20.94
N HIS A 173 14.73 -1.38 -20.64
CA HIS A 173 13.45 -2.08 -20.58
C HIS A 173 13.46 -3.08 -19.43
N GLY A 174 12.27 -3.42 -18.92
CA GLY A 174 12.14 -4.35 -17.81
C GLY A 174 10.82 -5.10 -17.77
N MET A 175 10.87 -6.29 -17.18
CA MET A 175 9.70 -7.08 -16.84
C MET A 175 9.67 -7.34 -15.35
N MET A 176 8.47 -7.31 -14.78
CA MET A 176 8.23 -7.68 -13.40
C MET A 176 7.20 -8.80 -13.31
N THR A 177 7.50 -9.80 -12.49
CA THR A 177 6.51 -10.76 -12.02
C THR A 177 6.35 -10.57 -10.53
N THR A 178 5.12 -10.46 -10.03
CA THR A 178 4.89 -10.56 -8.59
C THR A 178 4.27 -11.89 -8.22
N THR A 179 4.98 -12.67 -7.41
CA THR A 179 4.41 -13.83 -6.70
C THR A 179 3.69 -13.27 -5.49
N HIS A 180 2.37 -13.22 -5.57
CA HIS A 180 1.58 -12.44 -4.64
C HIS A 180 0.65 -13.33 -3.82
N SER A 181 0.63 -13.11 -2.52
CA SER A 181 -0.33 -13.75 -1.61
C SER A 181 -1.78 -13.50 -2.02
N VAL A 182 -2.68 -14.36 -1.56
CA VAL A 182 -4.12 -14.22 -1.82
C VAL A 182 -4.66 -12.91 -1.25
N THR A 183 -5.73 -12.39 -1.83
CA THR A 183 -6.45 -11.21 -1.32
C THR A 183 -7.95 -11.51 -1.32
N ASN A 184 -8.76 -10.59 -0.81
CA ASN A 184 -10.22 -10.74 -0.79
C ASN A 184 -10.88 -10.72 -2.19
N ASP A 185 -10.14 -10.36 -3.24
CA ASP A 185 -10.62 -10.37 -4.61
C ASP A 185 -10.73 -11.80 -5.18
N GLN A 186 -9.88 -12.73 -4.72
CA GLN A 186 -9.92 -14.14 -5.13
C GLN A 186 -11.02 -14.92 -4.40
N ARG A 187 -11.39 -16.08 -4.95
CA ARG A 187 -12.45 -16.94 -4.40
C ARG A 187 -11.89 -18.06 -3.52
N ILE A 188 -12.58 -18.36 -2.42
CA ILE A 188 -12.22 -19.50 -1.54
C ILE A 188 -12.42 -20.82 -2.30
N LEU A 189 -13.55 -20.96 -2.97
CA LEU A 189 -13.90 -22.07 -3.86
C LEU A 189 -14.25 -21.49 -5.24
N ASP A 190 -14.32 -22.34 -6.27
CA ASP A 190 -14.67 -21.90 -7.61
C ASP A 190 -16.01 -21.13 -7.62
N PHE A 191 -16.01 -19.85 -8.05
CA PHE A 191 -17.18 -18.97 -8.03
C PHE A 191 -17.05 -17.83 -9.06
N GLU A 192 -18.18 -17.20 -9.43
CA GLU A 192 -18.22 -16.12 -10.42
C GLU A 192 -17.18 -15.02 -10.15
N HIS A 193 -16.44 -14.63 -11.19
CA HIS A 193 -15.55 -13.48 -11.20
C HIS A 193 -15.31 -13.00 -12.64
N SER A 194 -15.13 -11.69 -12.84
CA SER A 194 -14.91 -11.11 -14.17
C SER A 194 -13.59 -11.55 -14.83
N ASP A 195 -12.52 -11.68 -14.04
CA ASP A 195 -11.32 -12.44 -14.39
C ASP A 195 -11.54 -13.93 -14.11
N TRP A 196 -11.69 -14.73 -15.17
CA TRP A 196 -11.97 -16.17 -15.10
C TRP A 196 -10.88 -16.99 -14.39
N ARG A 197 -9.64 -16.48 -14.32
CA ARG A 197 -8.59 -17.16 -13.58
C ARG A 197 -8.76 -16.94 -12.07
N ARG A 198 -9.20 -15.75 -11.66
CA ARG A 198 -9.52 -15.43 -10.25
C ARG A 198 -10.83 -16.05 -9.76
N ALA A 199 -11.64 -16.58 -10.68
CA ALA A 199 -12.81 -17.40 -10.36
C ALA A 199 -12.44 -18.75 -9.72
N ARG A 200 -11.17 -19.18 -9.78
CA ARG A 200 -10.70 -20.48 -9.25
C ARG A 200 -10.29 -20.40 -7.77
N ALA A 201 -10.41 -21.51 -7.06
CA ALA A 201 -10.08 -21.65 -5.64
C ALA A 201 -8.65 -21.19 -5.30
N ALA A 202 -8.54 -20.11 -4.51
CA ALA A 202 -7.30 -19.36 -4.27
C ALA A 202 -6.20 -20.17 -3.58
N PHE A 203 -6.56 -21.04 -2.63
CA PHE A 203 -5.60 -21.85 -1.87
C PHE A 203 -5.27 -23.21 -2.52
N GLN A 204 -5.71 -23.44 -3.75
CA GLN A 204 -5.44 -24.67 -4.50
C GLN A 204 -4.77 -24.41 -5.86
N SER A 205 -4.41 -23.16 -6.16
CA SER A 205 -3.96 -22.75 -7.48
C SER A 205 -2.87 -21.69 -7.43
N MET A 206 -1.98 -21.74 -8.42
CA MET A 206 -1.19 -20.59 -8.83
C MET A 206 -1.96 -19.88 -9.94
N ILE A 207 -2.38 -18.63 -9.72
CA ILE A 207 -3.33 -17.93 -10.60
C ILE A 207 -2.63 -16.77 -11.32
N PRO A 208 -2.25 -16.93 -12.60
CA PRO A 208 -1.66 -15.84 -13.38
C PRO A 208 -2.70 -14.77 -13.70
N THR A 209 -2.42 -13.50 -13.43
CA THR A 209 -3.33 -12.38 -13.71
C THR A 209 -2.55 -11.15 -14.14
N THR A 210 -3.23 -10.23 -14.82
CA THR A 210 -2.64 -8.95 -15.19
C THR A 210 -2.43 -8.08 -13.95
N THR A 211 -1.42 -7.22 -14.00
CA THR A 211 -1.17 -6.22 -12.96
C THR A 211 -0.91 -4.85 -13.58
N GLY A 212 -1.47 -3.81 -12.97
CA GLY A 212 -1.19 -2.43 -13.35
C GLY A 212 0.10 -1.89 -12.74
N ALA A 213 0.72 -2.60 -11.78
CA ALA A 213 1.79 -2.04 -10.95
C ALA A 213 3.03 -1.59 -11.75
N ALA A 214 3.49 -2.40 -12.71
CA ALA A 214 4.62 -2.01 -13.56
C ALA A 214 4.34 -0.74 -14.38
N LYS A 215 3.10 -0.58 -14.86
CA LYS A 215 2.67 0.62 -15.59
C LYS A 215 2.50 1.81 -14.64
N ALA A 216 2.01 1.58 -13.42
CA ALA A 216 1.83 2.60 -12.40
C ALA A 216 3.16 3.18 -11.90
N VAL A 217 4.27 2.44 -11.99
CA VAL A 217 5.61 3.00 -11.72
C VAL A 217 5.89 4.21 -12.61
N ALA A 218 5.39 4.26 -13.85
CA ALA A 218 5.58 5.42 -14.72
C ALA A 218 4.85 6.69 -14.23
N LEU A 219 3.86 6.57 -13.34
CA LEU A 219 3.19 7.73 -12.73
C LEU A 219 4.10 8.41 -11.70
N VAL A 220 4.97 7.64 -11.04
CA VAL A 220 5.89 8.13 -10.01
C VAL A 220 7.32 8.34 -10.51
N LEU A 221 7.75 7.58 -11.52
CA LEU A 221 9.03 7.67 -12.24
C LEU A 221 8.76 7.82 -13.75
N PRO A 222 8.44 9.04 -14.24
CA PRO A 222 8.03 9.28 -15.63
C PRO A 222 9.04 8.81 -16.69
N GLU A 223 10.32 8.75 -16.36
CA GLU A 223 11.42 8.27 -17.20
C GLU A 223 11.29 6.78 -17.56
N LEU A 224 10.42 6.04 -16.84
CA LEU A 224 10.11 4.63 -17.05
C LEU A 224 8.82 4.41 -17.86
N LYS A 225 8.18 5.48 -18.35
CA LYS A 225 6.99 5.38 -19.19
C LYS A 225 7.26 4.55 -20.45
N GLY A 226 6.50 3.48 -20.61
CA GLY A 226 6.62 2.54 -21.74
C GLY A 226 7.79 1.56 -21.64
N LYS A 227 8.61 1.62 -20.59
CA LYS A 227 9.78 0.75 -20.41
C LYS A 227 9.52 -0.51 -19.59
N LEU A 228 8.49 -0.47 -18.74
CA LEU A 228 8.18 -1.56 -17.81
C LEU A 228 6.83 -2.20 -18.12
N ASN A 229 6.78 -3.53 -18.01
CA ASN A 229 5.54 -4.30 -18.02
C ASN A 229 5.63 -5.47 -17.04
N GLY A 230 4.52 -6.16 -16.78
CA GLY A 230 4.56 -7.27 -15.85
C GLY A 230 3.24 -8.00 -15.67
N LEU A 231 3.29 -9.05 -14.86
CA LEU A 231 2.14 -9.85 -14.44
C LEU A 231 2.23 -10.21 -12.96
N ALA A 232 1.15 -10.75 -12.42
CA ALA A 232 1.13 -11.35 -11.10
C ALA A 232 0.79 -12.83 -11.19
N VAL A 233 1.36 -13.64 -10.30
CA VAL A 233 0.91 -14.99 -10.01
C VAL A 233 0.42 -15.01 -8.57
N ARG A 234 -0.88 -15.22 -8.36
CA ARG A 234 -1.43 -15.37 -7.02
C ARG A 234 -1.13 -16.76 -6.50
N VAL A 235 -0.55 -16.88 -5.31
CA VAL A 235 -0.15 -18.16 -4.72
C VAL A 235 -0.84 -18.42 -3.38
N PRO A 236 -0.96 -19.70 -2.94
CA PRO A 236 -1.65 -20.13 -1.72
C PRO A 236 -1.01 -19.70 -0.38
N THR A 237 -0.55 -18.46 -0.27
CA THR A 237 -0.04 -17.87 0.98
C THR A 237 -0.97 -16.73 1.43
N PRO A 238 -1.24 -16.59 2.74
CA PRO A 238 -2.22 -15.63 3.24
C PRO A 238 -1.70 -14.19 3.26
N ASN A 239 -0.39 -13.99 3.34
CA ASN A 239 0.25 -12.68 3.37
C ASN A 239 1.72 -12.75 2.96
N VAL A 240 2.31 -11.59 2.71
CA VAL A 240 3.65 -11.37 2.17
C VAL A 240 3.74 -11.78 0.70
N SER A 241 4.35 -10.93 -0.09
CA SER A 241 4.49 -11.08 -1.52
C SER A 241 5.91 -10.76 -1.94
N LEU A 242 6.25 -11.16 -3.16
CA LEU A 242 7.58 -11.02 -3.73
C LEU A 242 7.45 -10.36 -5.10
N VAL A 243 8.29 -9.37 -5.36
CA VAL A 243 8.54 -8.82 -6.69
C VAL A 243 9.80 -9.46 -7.24
N ASP A 244 9.70 -10.01 -8.44
CA ASP A 244 10.81 -10.43 -9.29
C ASP A 244 10.97 -9.40 -10.41
N PHE A 245 12.03 -8.61 -10.36
CA PHE A 245 12.29 -7.52 -11.28
C PHE A 245 13.51 -7.81 -12.14
N VAL A 246 13.29 -7.99 -13.44
CA VAL A 246 14.34 -8.25 -14.43
C VAL A 246 14.43 -7.06 -15.38
N VAL A 247 15.61 -6.46 -15.51
CA VAL A 247 15.84 -5.26 -16.31
C VAL A 247 17.12 -5.36 -17.13
N ASN A 248 17.08 -4.77 -18.33
CA ASN A 248 18.29 -4.39 -19.03
C ASN A 248 18.70 -2.98 -18.60
N VAL A 249 19.90 -2.85 -18.05
CA VAL A 249 20.48 -1.57 -17.63
C VAL A 249 21.36 -0.97 -18.72
N SER A 250 21.47 0.35 -18.75
CA SER A 250 22.27 1.06 -19.77
C SER A 250 23.76 1.00 -19.47
N LYS A 251 24.13 1.05 -18.18
CA LYS A 251 25.51 0.97 -17.69
C LYS A 251 25.82 -0.47 -17.25
N ALA A 252 26.94 -1.01 -17.73
CA ALA A 252 27.45 -2.30 -17.29
C ALA A 252 27.66 -2.34 -15.76
N THR A 253 27.31 -3.45 -15.14
CA THR A 253 27.35 -3.63 -13.68
C THR A 253 27.62 -5.08 -13.28
N THR A 254 27.99 -5.30 -12.01
CA THR A 254 28.02 -6.63 -11.38
C THR A 254 26.95 -6.81 -10.30
N LYS A 255 26.79 -8.05 -9.80
CA LYS A 255 25.92 -8.36 -8.66
C LYS A 255 26.30 -7.54 -7.44
N GLU A 256 27.59 -7.44 -7.16
CA GLU A 256 28.16 -6.78 -5.99
C GLU A 256 27.87 -5.28 -6.03
N GLU A 257 28.01 -4.65 -7.20
CA GLU A 257 27.69 -3.23 -7.39
C GLU A 257 26.20 -2.96 -7.21
N VAL A 258 25.33 -3.79 -7.80
CA VAL A 258 23.87 -3.66 -7.65
C VAL A 258 23.48 -3.76 -6.17
N ASN A 259 23.97 -4.79 -5.48
CA ASN A 259 23.70 -5.01 -4.07
C ASN A 259 24.22 -3.85 -3.19
N ALA A 260 25.44 -3.38 -3.44
CA ALA A 260 26.02 -2.26 -2.70
C ALA A 260 25.18 -0.99 -2.83
N LYS A 261 24.68 -0.68 -4.03
CA LYS A 261 23.83 0.50 -4.27
C LYS A 261 22.45 0.39 -3.63
N LEU A 262 21.81 -0.77 -3.71
CA LEU A 262 20.53 -1.01 -3.04
C LEU A 262 20.68 -0.94 -1.51
N LYS A 263 21.75 -1.51 -0.96
CA LYS A 263 22.06 -1.43 0.47
C LYS A 263 22.33 0.01 0.90
N GLN A 264 23.14 0.75 0.14
CA GLN A 264 23.43 2.16 0.40
C GLN A 264 22.14 3.01 0.42
N ALA A 265 21.23 2.79 -0.53
CA ALA A 265 19.96 3.50 -0.57
C ALA A 265 19.05 3.13 0.63
N ALA A 266 18.99 1.85 0.98
CA ALA A 266 18.23 1.35 2.14
C ALA A 266 18.73 1.89 3.49
N GLU A 267 20.05 2.06 3.63
CA GLU A 267 20.66 2.61 4.85
C GLU A 267 20.69 4.16 4.86
N GLY A 268 20.46 4.78 3.69
CA GLY A 268 20.50 6.22 3.47
C GLY A 268 19.16 6.82 3.07
N GLU A 269 19.05 7.27 1.82
CA GLU A 269 17.94 8.12 1.35
C GLU A 269 16.56 7.45 1.38
N LEU A 270 16.49 6.11 1.41
CA LEU A 270 15.25 5.33 1.45
C LEU A 270 15.06 4.59 2.79
N LYS A 271 15.76 4.99 3.85
CA LYS A 271 15.64 4.35 5.17
C LYS A 271 14.20 4.34 5.66
N GLY A 272 13.73 3.15 6.06
CA GLY A 272 12.34 2.92 6.50
C GLY A 272 11.35 2.64 5.35
N ILE A 273 11.72 2.91 4.10
CA ILE A 273 10.95 2.58 2.90
C ILE A 273 11.53 1.34 2.22
N LEU A 274 12.83 1.36 1.93
CA LEU A 274 13.61 0.26 1.39
C LEU A 274 14.44 -0.38 2.51
N SER A 275 14.44 -1.70 2.58
CA SER A 275 15.34 -2.49 3.42
C SER A 275 16.14 -3.45 2.56
N TYR A 276 17.26 -3.93 3.11
CA TYR A 276 18.16 -4.85 2.42
C TYR A 276 18.63 -5.90 3.43
N ASN A 277 18.65 -7.18 3.04
CA ASN A 277 19.25 -8.22 3.86
C ASN A 277 19.85 -9.36 3.01
N GLU A 278 20.79 -10.08 3.59
CA GLU A 278 21.46 -11.26 2.99
C GLU A 278 21.24 -12.50 3.86
N LEU A 279 20.16 -12.53 4.64
CA LEU A 279 19.78 -13.69 5.42
C LEU A 279 18.95 -14.65 4.55
N PRO A 280 19.06 -15.98 4.74
CA PRO A 280 18.28 -16.96 3.99
C PRO A 280 16.84 -17.07 4.53
N LEU A 281 16.06 -16.00 4.35
CA LEU A 281 14.68 -15.86 4.84
C LEU A 281 13.64 -16.30 3.81
N VAL A 282 12.42 -16.52 4.28
CA VAL A 282 11.24 -16.87 3.47
C VAL A 282 10.07 -15.95 3.76
N SER A 283 8.97 -16.09 3.01
CA SER A 283 7.80 -15.20 3.10
C SER A 283 7.30 -14.91 4.52
N SER A 284 7.20 -15.92 5.39
CA SER A 284 6.68 -15.76 6.76
C SER A 284 7.53 -14.82 7.62
N ASP A 285 8.83 -14.70 7.35
CA ASP A 285 9.76 -13.92 8.16
C ASP A 285 9.56 -12.40 7.97
N TYR A 286 8.87 -12.01 6.89
CA TYR A 286 8.53 -10.63 6.59
C TYR A 286 7.12 -10.23 7.02
N ASN A 287 6.35 -11.13 7.65
CA ASN A 287 5.00 -10.84 8.12
C ASN A 287 5.04 -9.79 9.25
N GLY A 288 4.25 -8.72 9.10
CA GLY A 288 4.28 -7.57 10.01
C GLY A 288 5.41 -6.57 9.72
N ASN A 289 6.21 -6.77 8.66
CA ASN A 289 7.26 -5.83 8.31
C ASN A 289 6.66 -4.53 7.73
N ASN A 290 7.12 -3.38 8.24
CA ASN A 290 6.58 -2.08 7.87
C ASN A 290 7.30 -1.42 6.68
N ALA A 291 8.40 -1.97 6.16
CA ALA A 291 9.06 -1.45 4.97
C ALA A 291 8.21 -1.70 3.72
N SER A 292 8.29 -0.81 2.72
CA SER A 292 7.58 -0.99 1.45
C SER A 292 8.20 -2.07 0.58
N SER A 293 9.52 -2.22 0.68
CA SER A 293 10.32 -3.11 -0.16
C SER A 293 11.52 -3.62 0.63
N ILE A 294 11.77 -4.92 0.62
CA ILE A 294 12.90 -5.55 1.29
C ILE A 294 13.68 -6.38 0.25
N VAL A 295 14.83 -5.87 -0.17
CA VAL A 295 15.69 -6.52 -1.17
C VAL A 295 16.28 -7.80 -0.56
N ASP A 296 16.16 -8.88 -1.32
CA ASP A 296 16.81 -10.17 -1.07
C ASP A 296 18.17 -10.18 -1.76
N GLY A 297 19.22 -9.82 -1.02
CA GLY A 297 20.56 -9.64 -1.55
C GLY A 297 21.21 -10.93 -2.06
N LEU A 298 20.81 -12.09 -1.51
CA LEU A 298 21.30 -13.39 -1.93
C LEU A 298 20.83 -13.73 -3.34
N SER A 299 19.61 -13.29 -3.68
CA SER A 299 18.92 -13.61 -4.93
C SER A 299 19.21 -12.66 -6.10
N THR A 300 20.01 -11.61 -5.90
CA THR A 300 20.45 -10.73 -7.00
C THR A 300 21.29 -11.50 -8.01
N MET A 301 20.96 -11.36 -9.29
CA MET A 301 21.68 -11.98 -10.40
C MET A 301 21.99 -10.96 -11.48
N VAL A 302 23.13 -11.16 -12.16
CA VAL A 302 23.47 -10.43 -13.38
C VAL A 302 23.87 -11.45 -14.44
N ILE A 303 23.22 -11.37 -15.62
CA ILE A 303 23.58 -12.15 -16.80
C ILE A 303 24.30 -11.22 -17.77
N GLY A 304 25.50 -11.64 -18.20
CA GLY A 304 26.43 -10.74 -18.89
C GLY A 304 26.83 -9.60 -17.98
N ASP A 305 26.70 -8.37 -18.47
CA ASP A 305 27.02 -7.15 -17.72
C ASP A 305 25.82 -6.18 -17.62
N LYS A 306 24.67 -6.51 -18.23
CA LYS A 306 23.54 -5.57 -18.37
C LYS A 306 22.17 -6.13 -18.00
N MET A 307 21.99 -7.45 -17.92
CA MET A 307 20.70 -8.00 -17.51
C MET A 307 20.72 -8.26 -16.00
N VAL A 308 20.01 -7.43 -15.24
CA VAL A 308 19.96 -7.48 -13.78
C VAL A 308 18.62 -8.07 -13.33
N LYS A 309 18.65 -9.00 -12.38
CA LYS A 309 17.49 -9.51 -11.65
C LYS A 309 17.62 -9.15 -10.18
N VAL A 310 16.57 -8.55 -9.62
CA VAL A 310 16.45 -8.25 -8.19
C VAL A 310 15.14 -8.83 -7.67
N LEU A 311 15.21 -9.53 -6.54
CA LEU A 311 14.03 -9.94 -5.79
C LEU A 311 13.80 -8.99 -4.62
N ALA A 312 12.55 -8.58 -4.40
CA ALA A 312 12.16 -7.74 -3.27
C ALA A 312 10.87 -8.24 -2.61
N TRP A 313 10.97 -8.57 -1.33
CA TRP A 313 9.84 -8.95 -0.48
C TRP A 313 9.05 -7.72 -0.05
N TYR A 314 7.78 -7.91 0.26
CA TYR A 314 6.94 -6.91 0.88
C TYR A 314 5.76 -7.57 1.59
N ASP A 315 5.50 -7.16 2.82
CA ASP A 315 4.19 -7.39 3.42
C ASP A 315 3.19 -6.49 2.69
N ASN A 316 2.39 -7.09 1.80
CA ASN A 316 1.40 -6.39 0.97
C ASN A 316 0.27 -5.72 1.78
N GLU A 317 0.24 -5.94 3.09
CA GLU A 317 -0.75 -5.46 4.02
C GLU A 317 -0.14 -4.46 5.01
N SER A 318 0.87 -4.88 5.78
CA SER A 318 1.49 -4.06 6.84
C SER A 318 2.29 -2.90 6.26
N GLY A 319 3.23 -3.17 5.35
CA GLY A 319 4.07 -2.16 4.73
C GLY A 319 3.23 -1.12 4.00
N TYR A 320 2.23 -1.57 3.23
CA TYR A 320 1.33 -0.68 2.51
C TYR A 320 0.47 0.21 3.44
N SER A 321 -0.09 -0.37 4.51
CA SER A 321 -0.91 0.40 5.46
C SER A 321 -0.10 1.46 6.20
N ASN A 322 1.17 1.17 6.53
CA ASN A 322 2.07 2.17 7.09
C ASN A 322 2.37 3.29 6.08
N ARG A 323 2.49 2.99 4.78
CA ARG A 323 2.64 4.04 3.74
C ARG A 323 1.44 4.97 3.65
N VAL A 324 0.22 4.47 3.86
CA VAL A 324 -0.96 5.34 3.94
C VAL A 324 -0.82 6.33 5.08
N ILE A 325 -0.38 5.87 6.26
CA ILE A 325 -0.14 6.74 7.42
C ILE A 325 0.98 7.75 7.13
N ASP A 326 2.08 7.33 6.49
CA ASP A 326 3.20 8.21 6.14
C ASP A 326 2.79 9.30 5.14
N VAL A 327 1.95 8.97 4.15
CA VAL A 327 1.38 9.97 3.23
C VAL A 327 0.56 11.02 3.98
N ILE A 328 -0.29 10.61 4.92
CA ILE A 328 -1.10 11.53 5.73
C ILE A 328 -0.20 12.42 6.58
N LYS A 329 0.84 11.86 7.21
CA LYS A 329 1.82 12.62 7.99
C LYS A 329 2.57 13.63 7.12
N MET A 330 2.97 13.24 5.91
CA MET A 330 3.59 14.15 4.96
C MET A 330 2.64 15.29 4.57
N MET A 331 1.38 14.98 4.25
CA MET A 331 0.38 16.00 3.92
C MET A 331 0.17 16.96 5.09
N ALA A 332 0.04 16.44 6.31
CA ALA A 332 -0.11 17.25 7.51
C ALA A 332 1.09 18.18 7.74
N ALA A 333 2.31 17.69 7.57
CA ALA A 333 3.53 18.46 7.75
C ALA A 333 3.68 19.58 6.69
N ARG A 334 3.19 19.34 5.47
CA ARG A 334 3.26 20.30 4.35
C ARG A 334 2.02 21.19 4.22
N GLY A 335 0.94 20.85 4.91
CA GLY A 335 -0.34 21.54 4.88
C GLY A 335 -1.43 20.82 4.07
N PHE A 336 -2.67 21.14 4.43
CA PHE A 336 -3.87 20.76 3.69
C PHE A 336 -4.38 21.95 2.89
#